data_AF-A0A951VE91-F1
#
_entry.id   AF-A0A951VE91-F1
#
_cell.length_a   1.000
_cell.length_b   1.000
_cell.length_c   1.000
_cell.angle_alpha   90.00
_cell.angle_beta   90.00
_cell.angle_gamma   90.00
#
_symmetry.space_group_name_H-M   'P 1'
#
loop_
_entity.id
_entity.type
_entity.pdbx_description
1 polymer ?
#
loop_
_entity_poly.entity_id
_entity_poly.type
_entity_poly.pdbx_seq_one_letter_code
_entity_poly.pdbx_strand_id
1 'polypeptide(L)'
;MSIPTTPLWPKKTKSRQLFICFCFALLSIFPVFWSFYLGNGILTYSRHKDIMAGQSSFYNPWQYRILSPLIAEGGMWVYNHTVNKVFPIEGNHHFVIKNTSGPNEKRDSFLELLGNPDALKYFIVFIVFRFVEHFFIFFLAWRLWGAFVKSKWLLFFGLSFLSLAIGNAGDVADLAFNTYLDIIFYLLTANLIIYKWNPAWLLLITPLAALNRETGMLIPYLYFISLTDFSQLSVRRLNLRAIKFPPFKTWVFVGILYAIFFSIFIGLRIYYGYRPQQEWRVPAGWQMLKLNLFSPTGFKAYMELIGTFAVIPFIILYRFRYFPEILRKWFILIVPIWFGVHYLSVVAYQTRLFLVPIIIIFIPMMLWLVEKDVIQRNTVTNEST
;
A
#
# COMPACT_ATOMS: atom_id res chain seq x y z
N MET A 1 -16.02 28.43 32.37
CA MET A 1 -14.88 27.75 33.04
C MET A 1 -13.86 27.42 31.95
N SER A 2 -12.85 28.27 31.76
CA SER A 2 -11.82 28.06 30.75
C SER A 2 -10.90 26.94 31.21
N ILE A 3 -11.04 25.74 30.64
CA ILE A 3 -10.04 24.68 30.84
C ILE A 3 -8.73 25.23 30.31
N PRO A 4 -7.68 25.38 31.14
CA PRO A 4 -6.40 25.84 30.66
C PRO A 4 -5.92 24.80 29.64
N THR A 5 -5.86 25.19 28.36
CA THR A 5 -5.21 24.37 27.34
C THR A 5 -3.71 24.45 27.60
N THR A 6 -3.22 23.64 28.53
CA THR A 6 -1.82 23.24 28.52
C THR A 6 -1.51 22.84 27.08
N PRO A 7 -0.46 23.39 26.44
CA PRO A 7 -0.06 22.88 25.15
C PRO A 7 0.24 21.39 25.33
N LEU A 8 -0.64 20.53 24.78
CA LEU A 8 -0.59 19.06 24.91
C LEU A 8 0.74 18.47 24.42
N TRP A 9 1.58 19.29 23.79
CA TRP A 9 2.93 18.96 23.38
C TRP A 9 3.94 20.05 23.79
N PRO A 10 4.96 19.71 24.60
CA PRO A 10 6.08 20.60 24.82
C PRO A 10 6.88 20.80 23.51
N LYS A 11 7.57 21.96 23.40
CA LYS A 11 8.44 22.31 22.26
C LYS A 11 9.47 21.21 22.00
N LYS A 12 9.83 21.04 20.71
CA LYS A 12 10.73 20.02 20.12
C LYS A 12 11.85 19.55 21.07
N THR A 13 11.67 18.40 21.72
CA THR A 13 12.74 17.66 22.41
C THR A 13 13.02 16.35 21.68
N LYS A 14 14.28 15.87 21.73
CA LYS A 14 14.70 14.57 21.16
C LYS A 14 13.81 13.40 21.63
N SER A 15 13.37 13.45 22.90
CA SER A 15 12.43 12.48 23.50
C SER A 15 11.13 12.32 22.69
N ARG A 16 10.59 13.41 22.14
CA ARG A 16 9.38 13.35 21.32
C ARG A 16 9.59 12.62 20.00
N GLN A 17 10.72 12.85 19.34
CA GLN A 17 11.05 12.14 18.10
C GLN A 17 11.23 10.64 18.38
N LEU A 18 11.92 10.29 19.46
CA LEU A 18 12.08 8.91 19.91
C LEU A 18 10.74 8.23 20.21
N PHE A 19 9.81 8.92 20.90
CA PHE A 19 8.47 8.38 21.15
C PHE A 19 7.68 8.14 19.86
N ILE A 20 7.70 9.07 18.90
CA ILE A 20 7.03 8.88 17.60
C ILE A 20 7.65 7.69 16.85
N CYS A 21 8.98 7.60 16.80
CA CYS A 21 9.67 6.48 16.19
C CYS A 21 9.33 5.15 16.87
N PHE A 22 9.25 5.13 18.21
CA PHE A 22 8.85 3.95 18.97
C PHE A 22 7.41 3.52 18.63
N CYS A 23 6.45 4.46 18.58
CA CYS A 23 5.09 4.16 18.16
C CYS A 23 5.03 3.60 16.73
N PHE A 24 5.79 4.16 15.78
CA PHE A 24 5.84 3.65 14.41
C PHE A 24 6.41 2.24 14.36
N ALA A 25 7.47 1.96 15.13
CA ALA A 25 8.04 0.63 15.25
C ALA A 25 7.01 -0.36 15.80
N LEU A 26 6.31 -0.01 16.89
CA LEU A 26 5.29 -0.87 17.50
C LEU A 26 4.14 -1.17 16.53
N LEU A 27 3.63 -0.14 15.84
CA LEU A 27 2.57 -0.28 14.83
C LEU A 27 3.02 -1.10 13.62
N SER A 28 4.32 -1.20 13.34
CA SER A 28 4.88 -1.99 12.23
C SER A 28 4.98 -3.48 12.56
N ILE A 29 5.10 -3.83 13.85
CA ILE A 29 5.21 -5.22 14.30
C ILE A 29 3.90 -5.98 14.12
N PHE A 30 2.76 -5.38 14.45
CA PHE A 30 1.47 -6.08 14.40
C PHE A 30 1.16 -6.64 12.99
N PRO A 31 1.27 -5.86 11.90
CA PRO A 31 1.05 -6.40 10.56
C PRO A 31 2.11 -7.42 10.10
N VAL A 32 3.35 -7.31 10.59
CA VAL A 32 4.40 -8.31 10.34
C VAL A 32 4.02 -9.64 10.99
N PHE A 33 3.61 -9.61 12.26
CA PHE A 33 3.17 -10.80 13.00
C PHE A 33 2.01 -11.49 12.29
N TRP A 34 1.00 -10.72 11.88
CA TRP A 34 -0.17 -11.27 11.18
C TRP A 34 0.19 -11.83 9.80
N SER A 35 1.05 -11.13 9.04
CA SER A 35 1.57 -11.61 7.75
C SER A 35 2.37 -12.90 7.89
N PHE A 36 3.07 -13.10 9.00
CA PHE A 36 3.83 -14.32 9.26
C PHE A 36 2.93 -15.47 9.68
N TYR A 37 1.97 -15.21 10.58
CA TYR A 37 1.11 -16.25 11.16
C TYR A 37 0.04 -16.77 10.19
N LEU A 38 -0.52 -15.88 9.35
CA LEU A 38 -1.55 -16.22 8.38
C LEU A 38 -1.05 -16.25 6.94
N GLY A 39 0.19 -15.82 6.70
CA GLY A 39 0.78 -15.82 5.38
C GLY A 39 1.02 -17.22 4.85
N ASN A 40 0.95 -17.36 3.53
CA ASN A 40 1.33 -18.59 2.85
C ASN A 40 2.84 -18.62 2.62
N GLY A 41 3.61 -18.67 3.71
CA GLY A 41 5.07 -18.55 3.68
C GLY A 41 5.76 -19.63 2.85
N ILE A 42 5.25 -20.86 2.92
CA ILE A 42 5.72 -22.01 2.14
C ILE A 42 5.58 -21.74 0.64
N LEU A 43 4.37 -21.34 0.20
CA LEU A 43 4.10 -21.05 -1.22
C LEU A 43 4.91 -19.86 -1.72
N THR A 44 5.24 -18.90 -0.86
CA THR A 44 6.01 -17.73 -1.28
C THR A 44 7.48 -18.06 -1.48
N TYR A 45 8.07 -18.83 -0.56
CA TYR A 45 9.44 -19.28 -0.68
C TYR A 45 9.64 -20.20 -1.89
N SER A 46 8.69 -21.11 -2.17
CA SER A 46 8.74 -21.94 -3.37
C SER A 46 8.67 -21.11 -4.65
N ARG A 47 7.72 -20.15 -4.73
CA ARG A 47 7.62 -19.22 -5.87
C ARG A 47 8.89 -18.41 -6.09
N HIS A 48 9.55 -17.98 -5.02
CA HIS A 48 10.82 -17.27 -5.10
C HIS A 48 11.91 -18.15 -5.75
N LYS A 49 12.03 -19.41 -5.30
CA LYS A 49 12.94 -20.38 -5.94
C LYS A 49 12.60 -20.61 -7.41
N ASP A 50 11.32 -20.73 -7.75
CA ASP A 50 10.89 -20.92 -9.14
C ASP A 50 11.29 -19.73 -10.03
N ILE A 51 11.26 -18.49 -9.51
CA ILE A 51 11.72 -17.30 -10.26
C ILE A 51 13.22 -17.35 -10.48
N MET A 52 14.00 -17.72 -9.45
CA MET A 52 15.45 -17.84 -9.58
C MET A 52 15.86 -18.98 -10.52
N ALA A 53 15.06 -20.06 -10.57
CA ALA A 53 15.31 -21.21 -11.43
C ALA A 53 14.86 -21.02 -12.89
N GLY A 54 14.28 -19.88 -13.27
CA GLY A 54 13.74 -19.70 -14.62
C GLY A 54 12.43 -20.47 -14.87
N GLN A 55 11.83 -21.05 -13.83
CA GLN A 55 10.69 -21.98 -13.92
C GLN A 55 9.37 -21.35 -13.46
N SER A 56 9.39 -20.10 -13.02
CA SER A 56 8.22 -19.47 -12.41
C SER A 56 7.00 -19.38 -13.32
N SER A 57 5.85 -19.62 -12.72
CA SER A 57 4.57 -19.22 -13.28
C SER A 57 4.39 -17.70 -13.35
N PHE A 58 5.21 -16.91 -12.64
CA PHE A 58 5.19 -15.44 -12.60
C PHE A 58 5.80 -14.76 -13.84
N TYR A 59 6.21 -15.50 -14.87
CA TYR A 59 6.42 -14.94 -16.23
C TYR A 59 5.09 -14.61 -16.92
N ASN A 60 4.08 -14.31 -16.12
CA ASN A 60 2.79 -13.83 -16.55
C ASN A 60 2.84 -12.30 -16.61
N PRO A 61 2.72 -11.68 -17.79
CA PRO A 61 2.78 -10.24 -17.95
C PRO A 61 1.56 -9.47 -17.40
N TRP A 62 0.65 -10.14 -16.70
CA TRP A 62 -0.44 -9.57 -15.91
C TRP A 62 -0.21 -9.68 -14.39
N GLN A 63 0.88 -10.31 -13.96
CA GLN A 63 1.23 -10.50 -12.56
C GLN A 63 2.73 -10.39 -12.31
N TYR A 64 3.49 -9.71 -13.17
CA TYR A 64 4.94 -9.66 -12.98
C TYR A 64 5.26 -8.91 -11.69
N ARG A 65 6.27 -9.40 -10.97
CA ARG A 65 6.76 -8.82 -9.72
C ARG A 65 8.27 -8.97 -9.71
N ILE A 66 8.97 -8.28 -10.61
CA ILE A 66 10.42 -8.47 -10.79
C ILE A 66 11.19 -7.79 -9.67
N LEU A 67 10.71 -6.63 -9.21
CA LEU A 67 11.39 -5.86 -8.16
C LEU A 67 11.46 -6.61 -6.82
N SER A 68 10.39 -7.30 -6.41
CA SER A 68 10.35 -7.94 -5.07
C SER A 68 11.34 -9.09 -4.88
N PRO A 69 11.46 -10.06 -5.80
CA PRO A 69 12.50 -11.10 -5.76
C PRO A 69 13.91 -10.51 -5.81
N LEU A 70 14.15 -9.49 -6.64
CA LEU A 70 15.47 -8.83 -6.71
C LEU A 70 15.84 -8.17 -5.37
N ILE A 71 14.87 -7.56 -4.70
CA ILE A 71 15.09 -7.00 -3.35
C ILE A 71 15.35 -8.13 -2.34
N ALA A 72 14.61 -9.25 -2.42
CA ALA A 72 14.84 -10.40 -1.55
C ALA A 72 16.26 -10.96 -1.73
N GLU A 73 16.70 -11.15 -2.97
CA GLU A 73 18.07 -11.58 -3.30
C GLU A 73 19.12 -10.60 -2.83
N GLY A 74 18.92 -9.29 -3.04
CA GLY A 74 19.81 -8.27 -2.52
C GLY A 74 19.92 -8.31 -0.99
N GLY A 75 18.78 -8.51 -0.30
CA GLY A 75 18.74 -8.68 1.15
C GLY A 75 19.46 -9.94 1.63
N MET A 76 19.27 -11.07 0.94
CA MET A 76 19.97 -12.33 1.21
C MET A 76 21.48 -12.19 0.98
N TRP A 77 21.89 -11.50 -0.09
CA TRP A 77 23.29 -11.21 -0.35
C TRP A 77 23.90 -10.37 0.78
N VAL A 78 23.24 -9.29 1.20
CA VAL A 78 23.70 -8.46 2.33
C VAL A 78 23.80 -9.30 3.60
N TYR A 79 22.79 -10.10 3.90
CA TYR A 79 22.77 -10.99 5.06
C TYR A 79 23.97 -11.94 5.08
N ASN A 80 24.21 -12.62 3.97
CA ASN A 80 25.32 -13.57 3.83
C ASN A 80 26.70 -12.89 3.94
N HIS A 81 26.82 -11.64 3.51
CA HIS A 81 28.08 -10.88 3.55
C HIS A 81 28.29 -10.07 4.84
N THR A 82 27.29 -10.00 5.73
CA THR A 82 27.35 -9.23 6.98
C THR A 82 27.02 -10.10 8.18
N VAL A 83 25.74 -10.38 8.41
CA VAL A 83 25.23 -11.09 9.60
C VAL A 83 25.79 -12.51 9.67
N ASN A 84 25.76 -13.26 8.56
CA ASN A 84 26.22 -14.66 8.57
C ASN A 84 27.73 -14.80 8.84
N LYS A 85 28.54 -13.75 8.54
CA LYS A 85 29.97 -13.73 8.88
C LYS A 85 30.22 -13.53 10.37
N VAL A 86 29.32 -12.86 11.08
CA VAL A 86 29.44 -12.58 12.51
C VAL A 86 28.72 -13.64 13.35
N PHE A 87 27.58 -14.13 12.86
CA PHE A 87 26.73 -15.14 13.52
C PHE A 87 26.28 -16.20 12.50
N PRO A 88 27.09 -17.25 12.25
CA PRO A 88 26.73 -18.29 11.29
C PRO A 88 25.56 -19.13 11.81
N ILE A 89 24.43 -19.02 11.13
CA ILE A 89 23.21 -19.80 11.44
C ILE A 89 23.42 -21.30 11.18
N GLU A 90 24.22 -21.63 10.16
CA GLU A 90 24.49 -23.00 9.70
C GLU A 90 25.22 -23.87 10.74
N GLY A 91 26.03 -23.26 11.62
CA GLY A 91 26.82 -23.98 12.62
C GLY A 91 26.17 -24.14 13.99
N ASN A 92 25.04 -23.47 14.25
CA ASN A 92 24.50 -23.27 15.62
C ASN A 92 23.04 -23.74 15.81
N HIS A 93 22.43 -24.46 14.86
CA HIS A 93 20.98 -24.73 14.91
C HIS A 93 20.59 -26.22 14.92
N HIS A 94 20.31 -26.70 16.14
CA HIS A 94 19.26 -27.70 16.40
C HIS A 94 18.05 -26.99 17.03
N PHE A 95 17.43 -26.03 16.33
CA PHE A 95 16.17 -25.43 16.80
C PHE A 95 15.01 -26.40 16.54
N VAL A 96 14.75 -27.30 17.47
CA VAL A 96 13.49 -28.04 17.50
C VAL A 96 12.42 -27.07 18.04
N ILE A 97 11.71 -26.39 17.14
CA ILE A 97 10.54 -25.61 17.53
C ILE A 97 9.46 -26.61 17.95
N LYS A 98 9.38 -26.88 19.27
CA LYS A 98 8.39 -27.81 19.82
C LYS A 98 6.99 -27.28 19.54
N ASN A 99 6.13 -28.16 19.07
CA ASN A 99 4.73 -27.85 18.85
C ASN A 99 4.02 -27.62 20.20
N THR A 100 3.64 -26.37 20.50
CA THR A 100 2.99 -25.99 21.76
C THR A 100 1.46 -25.89 21.65
N SER A 101 0.88 -26.28 20.51
CA SER A 101 -0.58 -26.25 20.28
C SER A 101 -1.00 -27.47 19.44
N GLY A 102 -2.29 -27.82 19.39
CA GLY A 102 -2.77 -29.02 18.68
C GLY A 102 -2.36 -29.11 17.19
N PRO A 103 -2.47 -30.30 16.56
CA PRO A 103 -1.98 -30.55 15.21
C PRO A 103 -2.64 -29.64 14.17
N ASN A 104 -1.84 -29.03 13.29
CA ASN A 104 -2.29 -28.25 12.14
C ASN A 104 -1.27 -28.42 11.00
N GLU A 105 -1.65 -29.20 9.98
CA GLU A 105 -0.76 -29.62 8.88
C GLU A 105 0.02 -28.46 8.24
N LYS A 106 -0.63 -27.32 8.00
CA LYS A 106 0.04 -26.15 7.39
C LYS A 106 1.14 -25.57 8.28
N ARG A 107 0.92 -25.58 9.60
CA ARG A 107 1.88 -25.08 10.58
C ARG A 107 3.03 -26.06 10.73
N ASP A 108 2.75 -27.36 10.76
CA ASP A 108 3.77 -28.39 10.93
C ASP A 108 4.71 -28.42 9.71
N SER A 109 4.18 -28.32 8.48
CA SER A 109 5.00 -28.15 7.26
C SER A 109 5.80 -26.84 7.24
N PHE A 110 5.30 -25.78 7.87
CA PHE A 110 6.01 -24.50 7.96
C PHE A 110 7.17 -24.58 8.96
N LEU A 111 6.96 -25.24 10.10
CA LEU A 111 8.02 -25.49 11.09
C LEU A 111 9.12 -26.39 10.53
N GLU A 112 8.76 -27.41 9.74
CA GLU A 112 9.73 -28.23 9.01
C GLU A 112 10.55 -27.40 8.02
N LEU A 113 9.88 -26.51 7.26
CA LEU A 113 10.57 -25.60 6.35
C LEU A 113 11.55 -24.67 7.07
N LEU A 114 11.20 -24.17 8.26
CA LEU A 114 12.10 -23.33 9.08
C LEU A 114 13.31 -24.11 9.62
N GLY A 115 13.26 -25.45 9.63
CA GLY A 115 14.42 -26.29 9.90
C GLY A 115 15.50 -26.22 8.81
N ASN A 116 15.17 -25.75 7.61
CA ASN A 116 16.14 -25.51 6.55
C ASN A 116 16.84 -24.14 6.74
N PRO A 117 18.18 -24.11 6.86
CA PRO A 117 18.93 -22.86 7.08
C PRO A 117 18.68 -21.77 6.02
N ASP A 118 18.54 -22.13 4.75
CA ASP A 118 18.30 -21.16 3.67
C ASP A 118 16.90 -20.56 3.75
N ALA A 119 15.91 -21.38 4.09
CA ALA A 119 14.56 -20.90 4.30
C ALA A 119 14.51 -19.96 5.51
N LEU A 120 15.16 -20.33 6.62
CA LEU A 120 15.22 -19.50 7.82
C LEU A 120 15.83 -18.12 7.53
N LYS A 121 16.96 -18.07 6.81
CA LYS A 121 17.57 -16.80 6.38
C LYS A 121 16.61 -15.96 5.53
N TYR A 122 15.91 -16.60 4.59
CA TYR A 122 14.89 -15.93 3.76
C TYR A 122 13.79 -15.28 4.62
N PHE A 123 13.26 -16.00 5.62
CA PHE A 123 12.22 -15.46 6.50
C PHE A 123 12.75 -14.33 7.40
N ILE A 124 14.00 -14.39 7.87
CA ILE A 124 14.63 -13.29 8.63
C ILE A 124 14.72 -12.03 7.77
N VAL A 125 15.27 -12.15 6.56
CA VAL A 125 15.36 -11.03 5.60
C VAL A 125 13.97 -10.47 5.30
N PHE A 126 12.98 -11.35 5.12
CA PHE A 126 11.60 -10.96 4.90
C PHE A 126 11.03 -10.13 6.06
N ILE A 127 11.15 -10.61 7.29
CA ILE A 127 10.63 -9.94 8.49
C ILE A 127 11.25 -8.55 8.63
N VAL A 128 12.57 -8.45 8.48
CA VAL A 128 13.30 -7.18 8.59
C VAL A 128 12.86 -6.21 7.49
N PHE A 129 12.80 -6.67 6.24
CA PHE A 129 12.41 -5.81 5.13
C PHE A 129 10.95 -5.35 5.27
N ARG A 130 10.03 -6.27 5.63
CA ARG A 130 8.61 -5.94 5.86
C ARG A 130 8.43 -4.93 6.98
N PHE A 131 9.22 -5.04 8.06
CA PHE A 131 9.22 -4.04 9.12
C PHE A 131 9.64 -2.66 8.59
N VAL A 132 10.70 -2.60 7.79
CA VAL A 132 11.17 -1.35 7.17
C VAL A 132 10.12 -0.77 6.21
N GLU A 133 9.45 -1.60 5.41
CA GLU A 133 8.36 -1.17 4.53
C GLU A 133 7.23 -0.50 5.32
N HIS A 134 6.72 -1.17 6.35
CA HIS A 134 5.64 -0.63 7.18
C HIS A 134 6.04 0.64 7.91
N PHE A 135 7.27 0.68 8.46
CA PHE A 135 7.79 1.87 9.11
C PHE A 135 7.82 3.05 8.14
N PHE A 136 8.28 2.82 6.91
CA PHE A 136 8.35 3.85 5.88
C PHE A 136 6.96 4.29 5.39
N ILE A 137 6.02 3.34 5.24
CA ILE A 137 4.61 3.63 4.94
C ILE A 137 4.01 4.54 6.01
N PHE A 138 4.16 4.21 7.29
CA PHE A 138 3.63 5.05 8.38
C PHE A 138 4.26 6.44 8.41
N PHE A 139 5.57 6.53 8.17
CA PHE A 139 6.25 7.81 8.06
C PHE A 139 5.71 8.68 6.91
N LEU A 140 5.57 8.11 5.72
CA LEU A 140 5.07 8.83 4.55
C LEU A 140 3.58 9.17 4.68
N ALA A 141 2.78 8.28 5.28
CA ALA A 141 1.37 8.51 5.58
C ALA A 141 1.20 9.64 6.60
N TRP A 142 1.95 9.61 7.71
CA TRP A 142 1.97 10.69 8.70
C TRP A 142 2.29 12.04 8.07
N ARG A 143 3.26 12.07 7.16
CA ARG A 143 3.63 13.27 6.43
C ARG A 143 2.47 13.74 5.53
N LEU A 144 1.96 12.86 4.66
CA LEU A 144 0.86 13.19 3.76
C LEU A 144 -0.37 13.70 4.51
N TRP A 145 -0.82 12.98 5.53
CA TRP A 145 -2.01 13.33 6.31
C TRP A 145 -1.80 14.61 7.12
N GLY A 146 -0.57 14.86 7.58
CA GLY A 146 -0.18 16.09 8.26
C GLY A 146 -0.27 17.35 7.40
N ALA A 147 -0.45 17.23 6.08
CA ALA A 147 -0.78 18.35 5.21
C ALA A 147 -2.26 18.77 5.28
N PHE A 148 -3.15 17.85 5.68
CA PHE A 148 -4.59 18.08 5.76
C PHE A 148 -5.07 18.29 7.21
N VAL A 149 -4.37 17.73 8.18
CA VAL A 149 -4.78 17.69 9.60
C VAL A 149 -3.68 18.21 10.50
N LYS A 150 -4.03 19.13 11.41
CA LYS A 150 -3.09 19.75 12.36
C LYS A 150 -2.93 18.92 13.63
N SER A 151 -3.99 18.27 14.10
CA SER A 151 -4.03 17.47 15.32
C SER A 151 -3.20 16.20 15.19
N LYS A 152 -2.18 16.09 16.03
CA LYS A 152 -1.17 15.04 15.93
C LYS A 152 -1.61 13.74 16.59
N TRP A 153 -2.44 13.84 17.62
CA TRP A 153 -3.16 12.70 18.20
C TRP A 153 -4.14 12.10 17.21
N LEU A 154 -4.81 12.93 16.41
CA LEU A 154 -5.70 12.45 15.36
C LEU A 154 -4.91 11.73 14.24
N LEU A 155 -3.73 12.24 13.87
CA LEU A 155 -2.83 11.52 12.96
C LEU A 155 -2.40 10.16 13.54
N PHE A 156 -2.05 10.09 14.82
CA PHE A 156 -1.69 8.82 15.48
C PHE A 156 -2.86 7.84 15.49
N PHE A 157 -4.06 8.32 15.80
CA PHE A 157 -5.27 7.51 15.74
C PHE A 157 -5.49 6.93 14.33
N GLY A 158 -5.30 7.75 13.30
CA GLY A 158 -5.32 7.28 11.91
C GLY A 158 -4.27 6.21 11.60
N LEU A 159 -3.07 6.30 12.19
CA LEU A 159 -2.02 5.30 12.00
C LEU A 159 -2.37 3.97 12.70
N SER A 160 -3.01 4.01 13.87
CA SER A 160 -3.53 2.81 14.51
C SER A 160 -4.58 2.11 13.64
N PHE A 161 -5.51 2.87 13.07
CA PHE A 161 -6.47 2.34 12.09
C PHE A 161 -5.77 1.75 10.87
N LEU A 162 -4.74 2.41 10.37
CA LEU A 162 -3.98 1.88 9.23
C LEU A 162 -3.26 0.58 9.59
N SER A 163 -2.63 0.48 10.76
CA SER A 163 -1.99 -0.76 11.20
C SER A 163 -2.99 -1.92 11.25
N LEU A 164 -4.19 -1.68 11.79
CA LEU A 164 -5.28 -2.67 11.80
C LEU A 164 -5.76 -3.02 10.40
N ALA A 165 -5.93 -2.04 9.52
CA ALA A 165 -6.36 -2.27 8.14
C ALA A 165 -5.32 -3.10 7.35
N ILE A 166 -4.02 -2.84 7.56
CA ILE A 166 -2.95 -3.64 6.95
C ILE A 166 -2.93 -5.06 7.53
N GLY A 167 -3.17 -5.23 8.84
CA GLY A 167 -3.32 -6.54 9.48
C GLY A 167 -4.49 -7.32 8.85
N ASN A 168 -5.69 -6.76 8.85
CA ASN A 168 -6.88 -7.41 8.28
C ASN A 168 -6.78 -7.67 6.77
N ALA A 169 -5.94 -6.92 6.06
CA ALA A 169 -5.70 -7.15 4.65
C ALA A 169 -4.87 -8.42 4.32
N GLY A 170 -4.44 -9.17 5.36
CA GLY A 170 -3.43 -10.22 5.30
C GLY A 170 -3.93 -11.66 5.05
N ASP A 171 -5.23 -11.93 4.93
CA ASP A 171 -5.76 -13.31 4.89
C ASP A 171 -5.31 -14.17 3.69
N VAL A 172 -4.62 -13.59 2.70
CA VAL A 172 -3.87 -14.31 1.64
C VAL A 172 -2.52 -13.63 1.37
N ALA A 173 -1.86 -13.14 2.41
CA ALA A 173 -0.55 -12.52 2.29
C ALA A 173 0.50 -13.54 1.87
N ASP A 174 0.66 -13.75 0.56
CA ASP A 174 1.96 -14.07 -0.01
C ASP A 174 2.99 -13.12 0.63
N LEU A 175 4.12 -13.64 1.09
CA LEU A 175 5.25 -12.88 1.68
C LEU A 175 5.97 -12.02 0.60
N ALA A 176 5.22 -11.49 -0.36
CA ALA A 176 5.69 -10.68 -1.45
C ALA A 176 5.62 -9.19 -1.06
N PHE A 177 6.72 -8.47 -1.29
CA PHE A 177 6.87 -7.05 -0.98
C PHE A 177 6.07 -6.12 -1.92
N ASN A 178 5.65 -6.65 -3.08
CA ASN A 178 5.12 -5.87 -4.19
C ASN A 178 3.97 -4.94 -3.81
N THR A 179 3.01 -5.38 -2.98
CA THR A 179 1.87 -4.55 -2.58
C THR A 179 2.30 -3.35 -1.72
N TYR A 180 3.28 -3.55 -0.84
CA TYR A 180 3.77 -2.51 0.07
C TYR A 180 4.69 -1.52 -0.63
N LEU A 181 5.52 -2.01 -1.56
CA LEU A 181 6.27 -1.15 -2.48
C LEU A 181 5.34 -0.28 -3.32
N ASP A 182 4.21 -0.83 -3.80
CA ASP A 182 3.20 -0.06 -4.53
C ASP A 182 2.67 1.10 -3.66
N ILE A 183 2.27 0.80 -2.41
CA ILE A 183 1.86 1.82 -1.42
C ILE A 183 2.94 2.88 -1.23
N ILE A 184 4.21 2.49 -1.10
CA ILE A 184 5.33 3.42 -0.94
C ILE A 184 5.45 4.35 -2.16
N PHE A 185 5.38 3.82 -3.39
CA PHE A 185 5.48 4.64 -4.60
C PHE A 185 4.31 5.62 -4.74
N TYR A 186 3.09 5.19 -4.41
CA TYR A 186 1.93 6.07 -4.37
C TYR A 186 2.03 7.14 -3.29
N LEU A 187 2.51 6.79 -2.10
CA LEU A 187 2.73 7.74 -1.00
C LEU A 187 3.84 8.75 -1.33
N LEU A 188 4.94 8.31 -1.95
CA LEU A 188 6.00 9.20 -2.42
C LEU A 188 5.47 10.17 -3.46
N THR A 189 4.69 9.68 -4.42
CA THR A 189 4.04 10.50 -5.46
C THR A 189 3.07 11.51 -4.85
N ALA A 190 2.20 11.07 -3.93
CA ALA A 190 1.26 11.94 -3.23
C ALA A 190 1.98 13.01 -2.40
N ASN A 191 3.04 12.65 -1.67
CA ASN A 191 3.88 13.61 -0.94
C ASN A 191 4.59 14.58 -1.88
N LEU A 192 5.11 14.12 -3.02
CA LEU A 192 5.74 14.96 -4.04
C LEU A 192 4.77 16.03 -4.54
N ILE A 193 3.53 15.62 -4.83
CA ILE A 193 2.47 16.52 -5.29
C ILE A 193 2.11 17.55 -4.21
N ILE A 194 1.81 17.09 -2.99
CA ILE A 194 1.31 17.94 -1.90
C ILE A 194 2.38 18.91 -1.40
N TYR A 195 3.64 18.46 -1.27
CA TYR A 195 4.76 19.28 -0.82
C TYR A 195 5.50 19.98 -1.96
N LYS A 196 5.04 19.85 -3.20
CA LYS A 196 5.65 20.44 -4.41
C LYS A 196 7.15 20.13 -4.53
N TRP A 197 7.52 18.88 -4.25
CA TRP A 197 8.89 18.42 -4.46
C TRP A 197 9.24 18.41 -5.95
N ASN A 198 10.54 18.36 -6.26
CA ASN A 198 11.02 18.31 -7.64
C ASN A 198 10.35 17.14 -8.40
N PRO A 199 9.57 17.40 -9.46
CA PRO A 199 8.92 16.36 -10.26
C PRO A 199 9.87 15.34 -10.87
N ALA A 200 11.15 15.69 -11.04
CA ALA A 200 12.17 14.78 -11.57
C ALA A 200 12.31 13.47 -10.76
N TRP A 201 11.92 13.45 -9.48
CA TRP A 201 11.84 12.21 -8.69
C TRP A 201 10.92 11.16 -9.32
N LEU A 202 9.92 11.56 -10.12
CA LEU A 202 9.08 10.62 -10.86
C LEU A 202 9.87 9.84 -11.93
N LEU A 203 10.97 10.37 -12.45
CA LEU A 203 11.86 9.64 -13.35
C LEU A 203 12.55 8.45 -12.65
N LEU A 204 12.66 8.47 -11.32
CA LEU A 204 13.14 7.34 -10.54
C LEU A 204 12.00 6.43 -10.07
N ILE A 205 10.89 7.01 -9.60
CA ILE A 205 9.74 6.27 -9.07
C ILE A 205 9.06 5.44 -10.17
N THR A 206 8.87 6.01 -11.37
CA THR A 206 8.15 5.33 -12.46
C THR A 206 8.83 4.06 -12.95
N PRO A 207 10.15 4.00 -13.23
CA PRO A 207 10.84 2.75 -13.53
C PRO A 207 10.69 1.68 -12.44
N LEU A 208 10.86 2.06 -11.17
CA LEU A 208 10.74 1.12 -10.05
C LEU A 208 9.33 0.59 -9.90
N ALA A 209 8.32 1.46 -10.05
CA ALA A 209 6.93 1.04 -10.07
C ALA A 209 6.61 0.15 -11.28
N ALA A 210 7.18 0.45 -12.44
CA ALA A 210 7.03 -0.35 -13.66
C ALA A 210 7.67 -1.74 -13.53
N LEU A 211 8.74 -1.92 -12.76
CA LEU A 211 9.34 -3.23 -12.44
C LEU A 211 8.58 -3.97 -11.32
N ASN A 212 7.79 -3.24 -10.54
CA ASN A 212 7.04 -3.77 -9.42
C ASN A 212 5.70 -4.37 -9.85
N ARG A 213 4.83 -3.57 -10.49
CA ARG A 213 3.46 -3.95 -10.88
C ARG A 213 2.88 -3.05 -11.98
N GLU A 214 1.91 -3.59 -12.71
CA GLU A 214 1.13 -2.90 -13.74
C GLU A 214 0.38 -1.68 -13.20
N THR A 215 -0.10 -1.79 -11.95
CA THR A 215 -0.79 -0.70 -11.25
C THR A 215 0.07 0.55 -11.14
N GLY A 216 1.40 0.46 -11.25
CA GLY A 216 2.30 1.60 -11.33
C GLY A 216 2.00 2.56 -12.49
N MET A 217 1.24 2.14 -13.51
CA MET A 217 0.80 2.99 -14.63
C MET A 217 -0.06 4.18 -14.19
N LEU A 218 -0.69 4.11 -13.00
CA LEU A 218 -1.49 5.22 -12.48
C LEU A 218 -0.65 6.25 -11.72
N ILE A 219 0.67 6.07 -11.55
CA ILE A 219 1.55 7.08 -10.94
C ILE A 219 1.68 8.33 -11.83
N PRO A 220 2.04 8.22 -13.13
CA PRO A 220 2.04 9.39 -14.02
C PRO A 220 0.65 10.02 -14.13
N TYR A 221 -0.41 9.20 -14.14
CA TYR A 221 -1.79 9.67 -14.15
C TYR A 221 -2.12 10.50 -12.91
N LEU A 222 -1.78 9.99 -11.71
CA LEU A 222 -1.99 10.67 -10.43
C LEU A 222 -1.34 12.06 -10.42
N TYR A 223 -0.10 12.16 -10.92
CA TYR A 223 0.59 13.43 -11.06
C TYR A 223 -0.15 14.39 -12.02
N PHE A 224 -0.55 13.89 -13.19
CA PHE A 224 -1.25 14.67 -14.21
C PHE A 224 -2.59 15.25 -13.70
N ILE A 225 -3.44 14.39 -13.13
CA ILE A 225 -4.77 14.83 -12.63
C ILE A 225 -4.67 15.80 -11.47
N SER A 226 -3.58 15.71 -10.68
CA SER A 226 -3.36 16.60 -9.54
C SER A 226 -3.05 18.03 -9.97
N LEU A 227 -2.50 18.20 -11.17
CA LEU A 227 -2.21 19.49 -11.79
C LEU A 227 -3.36 20.00 -12.66
N THR A 228 -4.37 19.17 -12.94
CA THR A 228 -5.54 19.56 -13.72
C THR A 228 -6.53 20.28 -12.83
N ASP A 229 -7.02 21.44 -13.27
CA ASP A 229 -7.99 22.24 -12.52
C ASP A 229 -9.42 21.89 -12.98
N PHE A 230 -10.21 21.40 -12.02
CA PHE A 230 -11.61 21.00 -12.17
C PHE A 230 -12.55 21.90 -11.36
N SER A 231 -12.06 22.98 -10.76
CA SER A 231 -12.83 23.86 -9.85
C SER A 231 -14.09 24.43 -10.49
N GLN A 232 -14.08 24.65 -11.81
CA GLN A 232 -15.20 25.20 -12.58
C GLN A 232 -16.13 24.13 -13.18
N LEU A 233 -15.86 22.85 -12.96
CA LEU A 233 -16.68 21.76 -13.50
C LEU A 233 -17.93 21.57 -12.64
N SER A 234 -19.10 21.95 -13.17
CA SER A 234 -20.39 21.66 -12.56
C SER A 234 -20.99 20.37 -13.13
N VAL A 235 -21.28 19.40 -12.25
CA VAL A 235 -21.93 18.12 -12.59
C VAL A 235 -23.28 18.33 -13.30
N ARG A 236 -23.98 19.45 -13.02
CA ARG A 236 -25.29 19.75 -13.63
C ARG A 236 -25.21 20.20 -15.09
N ARG A 237 -24.06 20.70 -15.56
CA ARG A 237 -23.92 21.26 -16.92
C ARG A 237 -22.78 20.65 -17.74
N LEU A 238 -22.08 19.63 -17.23
CA LEU A 238 -20.96 18.90 -17.85
C LEU A 238 -20.18 19.74 -18.88
N ASN A 239 -19.75 20.94 -18.46
CA ASN A 239 -19.07 21.85 -19.36
C ASN A 239 -17.59 21.45 -19.44
N LEU A 240 -17.28 20.53 -20.35
CA LEU A 240 -15.91 20.02 -20.55
C LEU A 240 -14.92 21.13 -20.94
N ARG A 241 -15.39 22.26 -21.49
CA ARG A 241 -14.56 23.44 -21.78
C ARG A 241 -14.10 24.19 -20.53
N ALA A 242 -14.71 23.93 -19.37
CA ALA A 242 -14.32 24.52 -18.10
C ALA A 242 -13.10 23.83 -17.47
N ILE A 243 -12.61 22.72 -18.06
CA ILE A 243 -11.44 21.99 -17.57
C ILE A 243 -10.18 22.74 -18.03
N LYS A 244 -9.37 23.20 -17.08
CA LYS A 244 -8.08 23.80 -17.37
C LYS A 244 -7.00 22.73 -17.25
N PHE A 245 -6.49 22.31 -18.40
CA PHE A 245 -5.43 21.31 -18.48
C PHE A 245 -4.07 21.88 -18.05
N PRO A 246 -3.15 21.01 -17.58
CA PRO A 246 -1.79 21.41 -17.26
C PRO A 246 -1.05 22.00 -18.48
N PRO A 247 0.01 22.80 -18.26
CA PRO A 247 0.81 23.37 -19.35
C PRO A 247 1.46 22.27 -20.20
N PHE A 248 1.78 22.58 -21.45
CA PHE A 248 2.38 21.62 -22.41
C PHE A 248 3.62 20.89 -21.87
N LYS A 249 4.45 21.58 -21.06
CA LYS A 249 5.61 20.95 -20.39
C LYS A 249 5.22 19.75 -19.52
N THR A 250 4.09 19.82 -18.81
CA THR A 250 3.57 18.71 -18.01
C THR A 250 3.12 17.55 -18.88
N TRP A 251 2.49 17.82 -20.02
CA TRP A 251 2.11 16.79 -20.99
C TRP A 251 3.32 16.04 -21.54
N VAL A 252 4.34 16.78 -21.97
CA VAL A 252 5.61 16.18 -22.45
C VAL A 252 6.24 15.35 -21.34
N PHE A 253 6.32 15.87 -20.12
CA PHE A 253 6.90 15.16 -18.99
C PHE A 253 6.13 13.87 -18.66
N VAL A 254 4.80 13.91 -18.58
CA VAL A 254 3.98 12.73 -18.35
C VAL A 254 4.07 11.74 -19.52
N GLY A 255 4.18 12.24 -20.75
CA GLY A 255 4.44 11.43 -21.94
C GLY A 255 5.76 10.66 -21.83
N ILE A 256 6.83 11.31 -21.35
CA ILE A 256 8.13 10.66 -21.08
C ILE A 256 7.98 9.58 -20.00
N LEU A 257 7.27 9.87 -18.90
CA LEU A 257 7.04 8.87 -17.84
C LEU A 257 6.28 7.64 -18.37
N TYR A 258 5.26 7.85 -19.21
CA TYR A 258 4.56 6.75 -19.85
C TYR A 258 5.44 5.99 -20.83
N ALA A 259 6.26 6.67 -21.64
CA ALA A 259 7.20 6.02 -22.53
C ALA A 259 8.17 5.10 -21.76
N ILE A 260 8.71 5.58 -20.62
CA ILE A 260 9.55 4.79 -19.71
C ILE A 260 8.78 3.57 -19.18
N PHE A 261 7.58 3.79 -18.65
CA PHE A 261 6.75 2.72 -18.09
C PHE A 261 6.46 1.64 -19.13
N PHE A 262 5.96 2.03 -20.30
CA PHE A 262 5.61 1.10 -21.37
C PHE A 262 6.84 0.41 -21.96
N SER A 263 7.99 1.08 -22.05
CA SER A 263 9.23 0.46 -22.51
C SER A 263 9.66 -0.68 -21.59
N ILE A 264 9.59 -0.48 -20.27
CA ILE A 264 9.89 -1.53 -19.28
C ILE A 264 8.83 -2.64 -19.36
N PHE A 265 7.56 -2.29 -19.35
CA PHE A 265 6.46 -3.25 -19.41
C PHE A 265 6.50 -4.14 -20.65
N ILE A 266 6.75 -3.55 -21.83
CA ILE A 266 6.90 -4.27 -23.10
C ILE A 266 8.21 -5.06 -23.11
N GLY A 267 9.31 -4.48 -22.64
CA GLY A 267 10.61 -5.16 -22.54
C GLY A 267 10.54 -6.44 -21.69
N LEU A 268 9.87 -6.38 -20.55
CA LEU A 268 9.61 -7.56 -19.70
C LEU A 268 8.78 -8.62 -20.45
N ARG A 269 7.79 -8.20 -21.25
CA ARG A 269 6.96 -9.10 -22.07
C ARG A 269 7.75 -9.79 -23.18
N ILE A 270 8.66 -9.06 -23.82
CA ILE A 270 9.53 -9.61 -24.86
C ILE A 270 10.53 -10.60 -24.24
N TYR A 271 11.14 -10.23 -23.11
CA TYR A 271 12.18 -11.03 -22.48
C TYR A 271 11.67 -12.34 -21.87
N TYR A 272 10.55 -12.29 -21.12
CA TYR A 272 10.00 -13.46 -20.44
C TYR A 272 8.94 -14.22 -21.24
N GLY A 273 8.50 -13.64 -22.38
CA GLY A 273 7.41 -14.17 -23.19
C GLY A 273 6.02 -13.85 -22.63
N TYR A 274 5.01 -13.83 -23.50
CA TYR A 274 3.62 -13.69 -23.08
C TYR A 274 3.08 -15.02 -22.57
N ARG A 275 2.62 -15.04 -21.31
CA ARG A 275 1.82 -16.14 -20.77
C ARG A 275 0.41 -15.64 -20.46
N PRO A 276 -0.67 -16.32 -20.88
CA PRO A 276 -2.03 -15.92 -20.51
C PRO A 276 -2.15 -15.90 -18.98
N GLN A 277 -2.94 -14.96 -18.45
CA GLN A 277 -3.14 -14.81 -17.01
C GLN A 277 -3.43 -16.17 -16.36
N GLN A 278 -2.67 -16.55 -15.32
CA GLN A 278 -2.93 -17.80 -14.60
C GLN A 278 -4.37 -17.74 -14.11
N GLU A 279 -5.20 -18.62 -14.67
CA GLU A 279 -6.61 -18.67 -14.36
C GLU A 279 -6.76 -18.90 -12.87
N TRP A 280 -7.22 -17.88 -12.16
CA TRP A 280 -7.65 -18.04 -10.78
C TRP A 280 -9.02 -18.70 -10.81
N ARG A 281 -9.09 -19.94 -11.31
CA ARG A 281 -10.31 -20.67 -11.73
C ARG A 281 -11.22 -19.94 -12.75
N VAL A 282 -11.03 -18.63 -12.97
CA VAL A 282 -11.84 -17.72 -13.77
C VAL A 282 -10.92 -16.71 -14.46
N PRO A 283 -11.11 -16.43 -15.76
CA PRO A 283 -10.33 -15.44 -16.52
C PRO A 283 -10.72 -14.00 -16.13
N ALA A 284 -9.78 -13.06 -16.36
CA ALA A 284 -10.03 -11.64 -16.18
C ALA A 284 -11.10 -11.08 -17.13
N GLY A 285 -11.65 -9.92 -16.77
CA GLY A 285 -12.72 -9.24 -17.49
C GLY A 285 -14.09 -9.51 -16.87
N TRP A 286 -15.09 -9.69 -17.72
CA TRP A 286 -16.49 -9.80 -17.29
C TRP A 286 -16.75 -10.98 -16.34
N GLN A 287 -16.08 -12.11 -16.56
CA GLN A 287 -16.26 -13.30 -15.73
C GLN A 287 -15.73 -13.09 -14.31
N MET A 288 -14.57 -12.46 -14.17
CA MET A 288 -14.01 -12.05 -12.87
C MET A 288 -14.91 -11.03 -12.17
N LEU A 289 -15.47 -10.06 -12.90
CA LEU A 289 -16.41 -9.11 -12.34
C LEU A 289 -17.66 -9.83 -11.80
N LYS A 290 -18.21 -10.79 -12.55
CA LYS A 290 -19.34 -11.60 -12.12
C LYS A 290 -19.01 -12.41 -10.86
N LEU A 291 -17.81 -12.99 -10.79
CA LEU A 291 -17.34 -13.71 -9.61
C LEU A 291 -17.28 -12.76 -8.39
N ASN A 292 -16.67 -11.60 -8.55
CA ASN A 292 -16.51 -10.63 -7.46
C ASN A 292 -17.83 -10.00 -7.02
N LEU A 293 -18.82 -9.89 -7.90
CA LEU A 293 -20.10 -9.26 -7.59
C LEU A 293 -21.19 -10.22 -7.10
N PHE A 294 -21.28 -11.41 -7.69
CA PHE A 294 -22.47 -12.25 -7.62
C PHE A 294 -22.21 -13.69 -7.17
N SER A 295 -21.02 -14.00 -6.65
CA SER A 295 -20.69 -15.34 -6.14
C SER A 295 -20.50 -15.37 -4.62
N PRO A 296 -20.47 -16.57 -3.99
CA PRO A 296 -20.06 -16.71 -2.59
C PRO A 296 -18.66 -16.14 -2.30
N THR A 297 -17.75 -16.19 -3.28
CA THR A 297 -16.43 -15.55 -3.20
C THR A 297 -16.54 -14.02 -3.17
N GLY A 298 -17.51 -13.45 -3.89
CA GLY A 298 -17.86 -12.03 -3.81
C GLY A 298 -18.39 -11.64 -2.44
N PHE A 299 -19.27 -12.46 -1.85
CA PHE A 299 -19.76 -12.22 -0.48
C PHE A 299 -18.61 -12.20 0.54
N LYS A 300 -17.67 -13.16 0.44
CA LYS A 300 -16.44 -13.13 1.24
C LYS A 300 -15.69 -11.80 1.02
N ALA A 301 -15.49 -11.40 -0.24
CA ALA A 301 -14.80 -10.15 -0.55
C ALA A 301 -15.44 -8.93 0.12
N TYR A 302 -16.78 -8.86 0.17
CA TYR A 302 -17.47 -7.75 0.84
C TYR A 302 -17.21 -7.71 2.34
N MET A 303 -17.22 -8.85 3.02
CA MET A 303 -16.93 -8.92 4.46
C MET A 303 -15.48 -8.53 4.76
N GLU A 304 -14.54 -9.01 3.96
CA GLU A 304 -13.11 -8.64 4.08
C GLU A 304 -12.90 -7.14 3.83
N LEU A 305 -13.59 -6.59 2.82
CA LEU A 305 -13.53 -5.16 2.49
C LEU A 305 -14.13 -4.32 3.63
N ILE A 306 -15.19 -4.77 4.30
CA ILE A 306 -15.70 -4.14 5.52
C ILE A 306 -14.65 -4.23 6.64
N GLY A 307 -13.97 -5.36 6.81
CA GLY A 307 -12.89 -5.50 7.78
C GLY A 307 -11.69 -4.58 7.52
N THR A 308 -11.47 -4.20 6.26
CA THR A 308 -10.35 -3.33 5.83
C THR A 308 -10.74 -1.85 5.85
N PHE A 309 -11.91 -1.51 5.31
CA PHE A 309 -12.37 -0.13 5.11
C PHE A 309 -13.31 0.37 6.21
N ALA A 310 -13.88 -0.52 7.01
CA ALA A 310 -15.03 -0.24 7.85
C ALA A 310 -16.13 0.52 7.06
N VAL A 311 -16.83 1.44 7.72
CA VAL A 311 -17.87 2.28 7.11
C VAL A 311 -17.31 3.56 6.44
N ILE A 312 -15.98 3.72 6.38
CA ILE A 312 -15.32 4.95 5.92
C ILE A 312 -15.79 5.39 4.51
N PRO A 313 -15.84 4.51 3.48
CA PRO A 313 -16.22 4.93 2.14
C PRO A 313 -17.62 5.56 2.09
N PHE A 314 -18.56 5.06 2.89
CA PHE A 314 -19.93 5.58 2.94
C PHE A 314 -20.01 6.96 3.59
N ILE A 315 -19.25 7.19 4.67
CA ILE A 315 -19.16 8.51 5.31
C ILE A 315 -18.57 9.54 4.35
N ILE A 316 -17.54 9.15 3.59
CA ILE A 316 -16.92 10.00 2.57
C ILE A 316 -17.94 10.36 1.48
N LEU A 317 -18.70 9.39 0.98
CA LEU A 317 -19.73 9.66 -0.02
C LEU A 317 -20.81 10.62 0.52
N TYR A 318 -21.24 10.43 1.77
CA TYR A 318 -22.23 11.30 2.41
C TYR A 318 -21.75 12.76 2.54
N ARG A 319 -20.48 12.98 2.88
CA ARG A 319 -19.89 14.33 3.06
C ARG A 319 -19.06 14.80 1.86
N PHE A 320 -19.20 14.16 0.71
CA PHE A 320 -18.25 14.28 -0.40
C PHE A 320 -17.95 15.72 -0.84
N ARG A 321 -18.98 16.59 -0.85
CA ARG A 321 -18.85 17.98 -1.32
C ARG A 321 -17.95 18.85 -0.45
N TYR A 322 -17.76 18.50 0.83
CA TYR A 322 -17.04 19.33 1.79
C TYR A 322 -15.53 19.11 1.76
N PHE A 323 -15.05 17.99 1.23
CA PHE A 323 -13.63 17.65 1.30
C PHE A 323 -12.74 18.57 0.45
N PRO A 324 -11.43 18.66 0.79
CA PRO A 324 -10.45 19.38 0.00
C PRO A 324 -10.47 18.97 -1.48
N GLU A 325 -10.31 19.95 -2.37
CA GLU A 325 -10.43 19.73 -3.81
C GLU A 325 -9.50 18.62 -4.33
N ILE A 326 -8.25 18.59 -3.87
CA ILE A 326 -7.28 17.56 -4.27
C ILE A 326 -7.72 16.14 -3.88
N LEU A 327 -8.26 15.94 -2.67
CA LEU A 327 -8.74 14.64 -2.21
C LEU A 327 -10.01 14.22 -2.97
N ARG A 328 -10.89 15.17 -3.31
CA ARG A 328 -12.06 14.91 -4.16
C ARG A 328 -11.64 14.49 -5.57
N LYS A 329 -10.63 15.14 -6.17
CA LYS A 329 -10.07 14.76 -7.48
C LYS A 329 -9.53 13.34 -7.44
N TRP A 330 -8.68 13.03 -6.47
CA TRP A 330 -8.14 11.68 -6.31
C TRP A 330 -9.24 10.66 -6.08
N PHE A 331 -10.25 10.99 -5.27
CA PHE A 331 -11.39 10.11 -5.05
C PHE A 331 -12.12 9.79 -6.36
N ILE A 332 -12.51 10.79 -7.16
CA ILE A 332 -13.30 10.56 -8.39
C ILE A 332 -12.47 9.89 -9.48
N LEU A 333 -11.19 10.26 -9.62
CA LEU A 333 -10.39 9.87 -10.78
C LEU A 333 -9.52 8.63 -10.53
N ILE A 334 -9.12 8.36 -9.29
CA ILE A 334 -8.27 7.21 -8.96
C ILE A 334 -9.11 6.05 -8.42
N VAL A 335 -10.01 6.28 -7.47
CA VAL A 335 -10.72 5.19 -6.78
C VAL A 335 -11.53 4.32 -7.75
N PRO A 336 -12.36 4.87 -8.66
CA PRO A 336 -13.13 4.04 -9.60
C PRO A 336 -12.24 3.25 -10.56
N ILE A 337 -11.15 3.84 -11.05
CA ILE A 337 -10.21 3.15 -11.93
C ILE A 337 -9.51 2.03 -11.15
N TRP A 338 -9.06 2.31 -9.93
CA TRP A 338 -8.40 1.33 -9.07
C TRP A 338 -9.31 0.15 -8.75
N PHE A 339 -10.55 0.42 -8.31
CA PHE A 339 -11.53 -0.62 -8.04
C PHE A 339 -11.91 -1.37 -9.31
N GLY A 340 -12.11 -0.67 -10.43
CA GLY A 340 -12.43 -1.28 -11.72
C GLY A 340 -11.36 -2.27 -12.18
N VAL A 341 -10.09 -1.87 -12.17
CA VAL A 341 -8.97 -2.75 -12.52
C VAL A 341 -8.97 -3.99 -11.62
N HIS A 342 -9.06 -3.82 -10.30
CA HIS A 342 -8.97 -4.94 -9.37
C HIS A 342 -10.18 -5.87 -9.40
N TYR A 343 -11.40 -5.34 -9.56
CA TYR A 343 -12.61 -6.17 -9.68
C TYR A 343 -12.68 -6.91 -11.02
N LEU A 344 -12.00 -6.41 -12.07
CA LEU A 344 -11.93 -7.05 -13.37
C LEU A 344 -10.75 -8.02 -13.50
N SER A 345 -9.64 -7.79 -12.81
CA SER A 345 -8.41 -8.56 -13.04
C SER A 345 -8.16 -9.66 -12.02
N VAL A 346 -8.64 -9.52 -10.78
CA VAL A 346 -8.29 -10.40 -9.66
C VAL A 346 -9.44 -10.58 -8.70
N VAL A 347 -9.34 -11.55 -7.79
CA VAL A 347 -10.40 -11.78 -6.81
C VAL A 347 -10.34 -10.73 -5.70
N ALA A 348 -11.45 -10.02 -5.49
CA ALA A 348 -11.53 -8.83 -4.65
C ALA A 348 -11.37 -9.12 -3.14
N TYR A 349 -11.49 -10.38 -2.70
CA TYR A 349 -11.26 -10.73 -1.30
C TYR A 349 -9.78 -10.60 -0.89
N GLN A 350 -8.86 -10.40 -1.84
CA GLN A 350 -7.48 -9.99 -1.55
C GLN A 350 -7.43 -8.48 -1.24
N THR A 351 -7.92 -8.11 -0.06
CA THR A 351 -8.16 -6.71 0.32
C THR A 351 -6.91 -5.85 0.42
N ARG A 352 -5.72 -6.45 0.56
CA ARG A 352 -4.41 -5.78 0.42
C ARG A 352 -4.28 -4.92 -0.83
N LEU A 353 -4.96 -5.31 -1.91
CA LEU A 353 -4.91 -4.61 -3.18
C LEU A 353 -5.62 -3.25 -3.12
N PHE A 354 -6.45 -3.02 -2.11
CA PHE A 354 -7.19 -1.78 -1.92
C PHE A 354 -6.58 -0.87 -0.85
N LEU A 355 -5.38 -1.20 -0.34
CA LEU A 355 -4.65 -0.38 0.62
C LEU A 355 -4.15 0.95 0.04
N VAL A 356 -3.92 1.04 -1.28
CA VAL A 356 -3.51 2.32 -1.89
C VAL A 356 -4.62 3.39 -1.73
N PRO A 357 -5.87 3.15 -2.17
CA PRO A 357 -6.98 4.06 -1.91
C PRO A 357 -7.22 4.37 -0.44
N ILE A 358 -7.11 3.37 0.47
CA ILE A 358 -7.37 3.62 1.90
C ILE A 358 -6.39 4.63 2.47
N ILE A 359 -5.11 4.49 2.14
CA ILE A 359 -4.01 5.27 2.71
C ILE A 359 -3.96 6.69 2.13
N ILE A 360 -4.04 6.82 0.80
CA ILE A 360 -3.80 8.12 0.15
C ILE A 360 -5.08 8.97 0.03
N ILE A 361 -6.27 8.36 0.17
CA ILE A 361 -7.56 9.03 -0.04
C ILE A 361 -8.47 8.90 1.19
N PHE A 362 -8.85 7.69 1.57
CA PHE A 362 -9.96 7.53 2.51
C PHE A 362 -9.62 7.96 3.95
N ILE A 363 -8.50 7.50 4.49
CA ILE A 363 -8.04 7.93 5.82
C ILE A 363 -7.82 9.45 5.87
N PRO A 364 -7.06 10.11 4.96
CA PRO A 364 -6.87 11.55 5.04
C PRO A 364 -8.18 12.34 4.92
N MET A 365 -9.14 11.88 4.11
CA MET A 365 -10.49 12.47 4.09
C MET A 365 -11.17 12.35 5.46
N MET A 366 -11.19 11.16 6.07
CA MET A 366 -11.82 10.97 7.37
C MET A 366 -11.16 11.80 8.48
N LEU A 367 -9.84 11.81 8.56
CA LEU A 367 -9.13 12.61 9.57
C LEU A 367 -9.43 14.10 9.39
N TRP A 368 -9.49 14.58 8.14
CA TRP A 368 -9.88 15.96 7.85
C TRP A 368 -11.32 16.27 8.29
N LEU A 369 -12.27 15.37 8.05
CA LEU A 369 -13.67 15.55 8.45
C LEU A 369 -13.80 15.65 9.97
N VAL A 370 -13.12 14.76 10.71
CA VAL A 370 -13.13 14.76 12.17
C VAL A 370 -12.55 16.06 12.73
N GLU A 371 -11.40 16.52 12.22
CA GLU A 371 -10.82 17.78 12.69
C GLU A 371 -11.73 18.98 12.40
N LYS A 372 -12.37 19.01 11.22
CA LYS A 372 -13.29 20.10 10.87
C LYS A 372 -14.54 20.15 11.73
N ASP A 373 -15.13 19.00 12.04
CA ASP A 373 -16.28 18.93 12.93
C ASP A 373 -15.94 19.43 14.35
N VAL A 374 -14.77 19.04 14.89
CA VAL A 374 -14.30 19.51 16.20
C VAL A 374 -14.06 21.02 16.21
N ILE A 375 -13.41 21.56 15.17
CA ILE A 375 -13.17 23.01 15.06
C ILE A 375 -14.50 23.76 14.97
N GLN A 376 -15.44 23.30 14.15
CA GLN A 376 -16.73 23.96 13.95
C GLN A 376 -17.57 24.01 15.24
N ARG A 377 -17.57 22.94 16.03
CA ARG A 377 -18.27 22.92 17.33
C ARG A 377 -17.69 23.94 18.30
N ASN A 378 -16.36 24.05 18.37
CA ASN A 378 -15.68 24.97 19.29
C ASN A 378 -15.83 26.44 18.89
N THR A 379 -16.01 26.75 17.59
CA THR A 379 -16.29 28.12 17.15
C THR A 379 -17.70 28.56 17.53
N VAL A 380 -18.70 27.68 17.38
CA VAL A 380 -20.11 28.00 17.71
C VAL A 380 -20.29 28.24 19.21
N THR A 381 -19.62 27.47 20.07
CA THR A 381 -19.71 27.65 21.52
C THR A 381 -19.13 28.96 22.02
N ASN A 382 -18.12 29.51 21.34
CA ASN A 382 -17.48 30.77 21.73
C ASN A 382 -18.25 32.02 21.26
N GLU A 383 -19.14 31.89 20.28
CA GLU A 383 -20.02 32.99 19.85
C GLU A 383 -21.30 33.09 20.69
N SER A 384 -21.64 32.01 21.43
CA SER A 384 -22.81 31.94 22.32
C SER A 384 -22.53 32.29 23.79
N THR A 385 -21.31 32.72 24.10
CA THR A 385 -20.86 33.18 25.43
C THR A 385 -20.32 34.59 25.31
#